data_AF-A0A1Y1MFJ6-F1
#
_entry.id   AF-A0A1Y1MFJ6-F1
#
_cell.length_a   1.000
_cell.length_b   1.000
_cell.length_c   1.000
_cell.angle_alpha   90.00
_cell.angle_beta   90.00
_cell.angle_gamma   90.00
#
_symmetry.space_group_name_H-M   'P 1'
#
loop_
_entity.id
_entity.type
_entity.pdbx_description
1 polymer ?
#
loop_
_entity_poly.entity_id
_entity_poly.type
_entity_poly.pdbx_seq_one_letter_code
_entity_poly.pdbx_strand_id
1 'polypeptide(L)'
;KQFTFHTECLLKFGDKMGSEVWSAINNAFDALPLAANIDGKIFCCHGGIPPPWLCPTIITINSIPCPLGNPDEQSSLAWELMWNDPIRNKQASDELMLELQANDGFAANTRRGTGHVFSVEA
;
A
#
# COMPACT_ATOMS: atom_id res chain seq x y z
N LYS A 1 -9.98 7.18 -11.47
CA LYS A 1 -9.90 6.35 -12.70
C LYS A 1 -10.39 4.96 -12.34
N GLN A 2 -11.42 4.43 -13.01
CA GLN A 2 -11.81 3.02 -12.86
C GLN A 2 -10.91 2.16 -13.76
N PHE A 3 -10.34 1.10 -13.20
CA PHE A 3 -9.55 0.13 -13.95
C PHE A 3 -10.47 -0.93 -14.61
N THR A 4 -9.95 -1.67 -15.60
CA THR A 4 -10.76 -2.50 -16.50
C THR A 4 -10.93 -3.95 -16.07
N PHE A 5 -10.38 -4.37 -14.92
CA PHE A 5 -10.31 -5.79 -14.55
C PHE A 5 -11.69 -6.46 -14.42
N HIS A 6 -12.68 -5.77 -13.85
CA HIS A 6 -14.06 -6.27 -13.80
C HIS A 6 -14.64 -6.45 -15.21
N THR A 7 -14.53 -5.44 -16.07
CA THR A 7 -14.97 -5.50 -17.47
C THR A 7 -14.27 -6.63 -18.23
N GLU A 8 -12.99 -6.86 -17.98
CA GLU A 8 -12.23 -7.95 -18.58
C GLU A 8 -12.78 -9.32 -18.17
N CYS A 9 -13.17 -9.51 -16.90
CA CYS A 9 -13.83 -10.74 -16.45
C CYS A 9 -15.15 -10.97 -17.20
N LEU A 10 -15.99 -9.95 -17.33
CA LEU A 10 -17.26 -10.05 -18.05
C LEU A 10 -17.06 -10.37 -19.53
N LEU A 11 -16.11 -9.70 -20.20
CA LEU A 11 -15.84 -9.92 -21.62
C LEU A 11 -15.28 -11.32 -21.91
N LYS A 12 -14.48 -11.89 -21.02
CA LYS A 12 -13.83 -13.19 -21.22
C LYS A 12 -14.70 -14.39 -20.84
N PHE A 13 -15.51 -14.25 -19.79
CA PHE A 13 -16.26 -15.37 -19.21
C PHE A 13 -17.78 -15.22 -19.33
N GLY A 14 -18.26 -14.12 -19.93
CA GLY A 14 -19.69 -13.76 -19.99
C GLY A 14 -20.20 -13.20 -18.66
N ASP A 15 -21.40 -12.63 -18.65
CA ASP A 15 -21.88 -11.81 -17.53
C ASP A 15 -21.93 -12.57 -16.20
N LYS A 16 -22.52 -13.77 -16.19
CA LYS A 16 -22.70 -14.57 -14.97
C LYS A 16 -21.36 -15.08 -14.43
N MET A 17 -20.65 -15.88 -15.23
CA MET A 17 -19.39 -16.48 -14.79
C MET A 17 -18.29 -15.43 -14.60
N GLY A 18 -18.26 -14.37 -15.41
CA GLY A 18 -17.34 -13.25 -15.22
C GLY A 18 -17.54 -12.53 -13.89
N SER A 19 -18.80 -12.34 -13.46
CA SER A 19 -19.08 -11.79 -12.12
C SER A 19 -18.62 -12.72 -11.00
N GLU A 20 -18.84 -14.04 -11.16
CA GLU A 20 -18.36 -15.05 -10.20
C GLU A 20 -16.82 -15.08 -10.11
N VAL A 21 -16.12 -15.02 -11.25
CA VAL A 21 -14.64 -14.96 -11.31
C VAL A 21 -14.13 -13.69 -10.67
N TRP A 22 -14.71 -12.52 -10.98
CA TRP A 22 -14.31 -11.27 -10.37
C TRP A 22 -14.47 -11.31 -8.85
N SER A 23 -15.61 -11.79 -8.33
CA SER A 23 -15.82 -11.93 -6.89
C SER A 23 -14.83 -12.91 -6.25
N ALA A 24 -14.59 -14.06 -6.87
CA ALA A 24 -13.62 -15.04 -6.37
C ALA A 24 -12.19 -14.47 -6.31
N ILE A 25 -11.80 -13.65 -7.29
CA ILE A 25 -10.47 -13.02 -7.31
C ILE A 25 -10.36 -11.91 -6.26
N ASN A 26 -11.40 -11.10 -6.04
CA ASN A 26 -11.36 -10.12 -4.94
C ASN A 26 -11.26 -10.83 -3.58
N ASN A 27 -12.03 -11.90 -3.35
CA ASN A 27 -11.89 -12.70 -2.13
C ASN A 27 -10.47 -13.27 -1.94
N ALA A 28 -9.78 -13.60 -3.04
CA ALA A 28 -8.38 -14.02 -2.99
C ALA A 28 -7.43 -12.86 -2.67
N PHE A 29 -7.66 -11.67 -3.26
CA PHE A 29 -6.89 -10.45 -2.98
C PHE A 29 -7.04 -10.01 -1.52
N ASP A 30 -8.23 -10.13 -0.95
CA ASP A 30 -8.49 -9.80 0.47
C ASP A 30 -7.65 -10.67 1.42
N ALA A 31 -7.20 -11.85 0.98
CA ALA A 31 -6.41 -12.79 1.77
C ALA A 31 -4.89 -12.76 1.42
N LEU A 32 -4.44 -11.87 0.53
CA LEU A 32 -3.03 -11.80 0.16
C LEU A 32 -2.17 -11.24 1.31
N PRO A 33 -0.96 -11.78 1.53
CA PRO A 33 -0.03 -11.23 2.50
C PRO A 33 0.45 -9.84 2.06
N LEU A 34 0.54 -8.90 3.01
CA LEU A 34 0.92 -7.51 2.75
C LEU A 34 2.43 -7.26 2.75
N ALA A 35 3.18 -8.08 3.49
CA ALA A 35 4.62 -7.96 3.60
C ALA A 35 5.28 -9.33 3.80
N ALA A 36 6.58 -9.39 3.53
CA ALA A 36 7.41 -10.55 3.78
C ALA A 36 8.77 -10.14 4.35
N ASN A 37 9.33 -11.02 5.17
CA ASN A 37 10.72 -10.96 5.60
C ASN A 37 11.48 -12.09 4.92
N ILE A 38 12.44 -11.74 4.06
CA ILE A 38 13.27 -12.69 3.32
C ILE A 38 14.60 -12.85 4.07
N ASP A 39 14.87 -14.08 4.52
CA ASP A 39 16.09 -14.48 5.21
C ASP A 39 16.48 -13.65 6.45
N GLY A 40 15.52 -12.95 7.08
CA GLY A 40 15.83 -12.05 8.19
C GLY A 40 16.61 -10.79 7.79
N LYS A 41 16.66 -10.48 6.49
CA LYS A 41 17.54 -9.45 5.93
C LYS A 41 16.81 -8.44 5.07
N ILE A 42 15.78 -8.87 4.35
CA ILE A 42 15.08 -8.02 3.39
C ILE A 42 13.61 -7.95 3.78
N PHE A 43 13.16 -6.73 4.09
CA PHE A 43 11.75 -6.43 4.20
C PHE A 43 11.18 -6.18 2.80
N CYS A 44 10.09 -6.87 2.46
CA CYS A 44 9.39 -6.74 1.19
C CYS A 44 7.95 -6.30 1.44
N CYS A 45 7.51 -5.29 0.72
CA CYS A 45 6.12 -4.81 0.64
C CYS A 45 5.87 -4.24 -0.76
N HIS A 46 4.63 -3.86 -1.07
CA HIS A 46 4.28 -3.39 -2.41
C HIS A 46 4.70 -1.94 -2.67
N GLY A 47 4.28 -1.02 -1.81
CA GLY A 47 4.56 0.41 -1.95
C GLY A 47 5.89 0.78 -1.31
N GLY A 48 5.94 0.75 0.02
CA GLY A 48 7.12 1.12 0.77
C GLY A 48 6.94 1.01 2.27
N ILE A 49 7.97 1.45 3.01
CA ILE A 49 7.94 1.40 4.47
C ILE A 49 6.82 2.29 5.02
N PRO A 50 6.09 1.83 6.05
CA PRO A 50 5.12 2.67 6.76
C PRO A 50 5.85 3.62 7.72
N PRO A 51 5.25 4.78 8.08
CA PRO A 51 5.81 5.69 9.06
C PRO A 51 6.01 5.03 10.45
N PRO A 52 7.06 5.39 11.20
CA PRO A 52 7.41 4.74 12.46
C PRO A 52 6.35 4.94 13.56
N TRP A 53 5.61 6.04 13.53
CA TRP A 53 4.49 6.27 14.47
C TRP A 53 3.30 5.33 14.23
N LEU A 54 3.16 4.78 13.02
CA LEU A 54 2.11 3.82 12.69
C LEU A 54 2.60 2.37 12.83
N CYS A 55 3.86 2.11 12.52
CA CYS A 55 4.46 0.78 12.57
C CYS A 55 5.83 0.81 13.26
N PRO A 56 5.88 0.90 14.59
CA PRO A 56 7.14 1.01 15.33
C PRO A 56 8.00 -0.26 15.23
N THR A 57 7.38 -1.41 14.96
CA THR A 57 8.09 -2.69 14.75
C THR A 57 7.42 -3.48 13.63
N ILE A 58 8.19 -4.28 12.89
CA ILE A 58 7.65 -5.14 11.82
C ILE A 58 6.57 -6.11 12.31
N ILE A 59 6.63 -6.50 13.59
CA ILE A 59 5.64 -7.43 14.19
C ILE A 59 4.25 -6.79 14.24
N THR A 60 4.15 -5.46 14.27
CA THR A 60 2.87 -4.73 14.23
C THR A 60 2.06 -5.06 12.97
N ILE A 61 2.70 -5.42 11.85
CA ILE A 61 2.01 -5.81 10.61
C ILE A 61 1.12 -7.04 10.83
N ASN A 62 1.46 -7.93 11.77
CA ASN A 62 0.68 -9.13 12.07
C ASN A 62 -0.68 -8.83 12.75
N SER A 63 -0.92 -7.60 13.21
CA SER A 63 -2.23 -7.21 13.76
C SER A 63 -3.22 -6.73 12.70
N ILE A 64 -2.80 -6.63 11.44
CA ILE A 64 -3.69 -6.23 10.34
C ILE A 64 -4.73 -7.35 10.12
N PRO A 65 -6.03 -7.01 10.00
CA PRO A 65 -7.07 -8.00 9.71
C PRO A 65 -6.82 -8.75 8.41
N CYS A 66 -7.10 -10.06 8.40
CA CYS A 66 -7.13 -10.88 7.21
C CYS A 66 -8.35 -11.81 7.30
N PRO A 67 -9.29 -11.78 6.33
CA PRO A 67 -9.25 -11.02 5.07
C PRO A 67 -9.45 -9.50 5.22
N LEU A 68 -8.97 -8.75 4.24
CA LEU A 68 -8.95 -7.28 4.19
C LEU A 68 -9.75 -6.74 2.99
N GLY A 69 -11.07 -6.85 3.06
CA GLY A 69 -11.97 -6.45 1.96
C GLY A 69 -12.16 -4.94 1.75
N ASN A 70 -11.95 -4.13 2.79
CA ASN A 70 -12.01 -2.66 2.72
C ASN A 70 -10.75 -2.05 3.37
N PRO A 71 -9.58 -2.16 2.71
CA PRO A 71 -8.29 -1.86 3.33
C PRO A 71 -8.14 -0.43 3.86
N ASP A 72 -8.71 0.57 3.17
CA ASP A 72 -8.68 1.99 3.57
C ASP A 72 -9.45 2.27 4.86
N GLU A 73 -10.55 1.55 5.09
CA GLU A 73 -11.35 1.66 6.32
C GLU A 73 -10.81 0.78 7.45
N GLN A 74 -10.27 -0.40 7.11
CA GLN A 74 -9.90 -1.42 8.09
C GLN A 74 -8.49 -1.23 8.67
N SER A 75 -7.54 -0.69 7.90
CA SER A 75 -6.16 -0.54 8.38
C SER A 75 -5.39 0.52 7.60
N SER A 76 -5.13 1.66 8.26
CA SER A 76 -4.19 2.65 7.75
C SER A 76 -2.79 2.06 7.52
N LEU A 77 -2.35 1.10 8.34
CA LEU A 77 -1.06 0.44 8.17
C LEU A 77 -1.00 -0.39 6.87
N ALA A 78 -2.06 -1.15 6.58
CA ALA A 78 -2.14 -1.87 5.30
C ALA A 78 -2.10 -0.91 4.11
N TRP A 79 -2.76 0.23 4.25
CA TRP A 79 -2.80 1.27 3.24
C TRP A 79 -1.41 1.86 2.97
N GLU A 80 -0.65 2.20 4.01
CA GLU A 80 0.73 2.69 3.90
C GLU A 80 1.65 1.67 3.20
N LEU A 81 1.54 0.40 3.56
CA LEU A 81 2.33 -0.69 2.94
C LEU A 81 2.08 -0.83 1.43
N MET A 82 0.89 -0.46 0.94
CA MET A 82 0.52 -0.56 -0.46
C MET A 82 0.80 0.71 -1.27
N TRP A 83 0.76 1.90 -0.65
CA TRP A 83 0.71 3.17 -1.40
C TRP A 83 1.91 4.10 -1.20
N ASN A 84 2.83 3.78 -0.30
CA ASN A 84 3.99 4.63 -0.06
C ASN A 84 4.97 4.60 -1.24
N ASP A 85 5.71 5.70 -1.41
CA ASP A 85 6.68 5.85 -2.49
C ASP A 85 8.00 6.49 -1.99
N PRO A 86 9.18 6.10 -2.47
CA PRO A 86 10.41 6.80 -2.13
C PRO A 86 10.45 8.18 -2.81
N ILE A 87 11.06 9.17 -2.15
CA ILE A 87 11.37 10.45 -2.79
C ILE A 87 12.35 10.26 -3.95
N ARG A 88 12.23 11.09 -4.99
CA ARG A 88 13.19 11.14 -6.09
C ARG A 88 14.17 12.28 -5.85
N ASN A 89 15.47 11.99 -5.83
CA ASN A 89 16.58 12.93 -5.55
C ASN A 89 16.62 14.25 -6.36
N LYS A 90 15.74 14.45 -7.34
CA LYS A 90 15.73 15.64 -8.22
C LYS A 90 14.52 16.56 -8.05
N GLN A 91 13.64 16.31 -7.06
CA GLN A 91 12.32 16.96 -7.02
C GLN A 91 11.86 17.41 -5.62
N ALA A 92 12.74 17.58 -4.65
CA ALA A 92 12.32 18.07 -3.35
C ALA A 92 12.29 19.60 -3.33
N SER A 93 11.08 20.17 -3.19
CA SER A 93 10.91 21.58 -2.83
C SER A 93 11.37 21.80 -1.38
N ASP A 94 11.70 23.05 -1.03
CA ASP A 94 12.07 23.41 0.35
C ASP A 94 10.96 23.03 1.34
N GLU A 95 9.69 23.17 0.93
CA GLU A 95 8.52 22.77 1.71
C GLU A 95 8.48 21.25 1.96
N LEU A 96 8.74 20.44 0.93
CA LEU A 96 8.80 18.98 1.09
C LEU A 96 9.95 18.59 2.01
N MET A 97 11.12 19.23 1.89
CA MET A 97 12.28 18.94 2.75
C MET A 97 12.00 19.30 4.21
N LEU A 98 11.30 20.41 4.47
CA LEU A 98 10.86 20.80 5.80
C LEU A 98 9.88 19.79 6.40
N GLU A 99 8.91 19.31 5.62
CA GLU A 99 7.94 18.30 6.08
C GLU A 99 8.64 16.96 6.40
N LEU A 100 9.52 16.50 5.51
CA LEU A 100 10.31 15.28 5.74
C LEU A 100 11.13 15.40 7.03
N GLN A 101 11.78 16.54 7.28
CA GLN A 101 12.55 16.76 8.51
C GLN A 101 11.68 16.80 9.76
N ALA A 102 10.46 17.33 9.66
CA ALA A 102 9.54 17.43 10.79
C ALA A 102 8.90 16.08 11.16
N ASN A 103 8.84 15.14 10.22
CA ASN A 103 8.06 13.90 10.33
C ASN A 103 8.94 12.66 10.07
N ASP A 104 10.13 12.60 10.66
CA ASP A 104 11.02 11.41 10.64
C ASP A 104 11.29 10.85 9.23
N GLY A 105 11.47 11.73 8.24
CA GLY A 105 11.73 11.34 6.86
C GLY A 105 10.49 11.03 6.03
N PHE A 106 9.28 11.33 6.51
CA PHE A 106 8.02 11.11 5.79
C PHE A 106 7.29 12.41 5.45
N ALA A 107 6.55 12.43 4.35
CA ALA A 107 5.73 13.56 3.95
C ALA A 107 4.51 13.09 3.14
N ALA A 108 3.48 13.93 3.01
CA ALA A 108 2.28 13.56 2.27
C ALA A 108 2.57 13.21 0.81
N ASN A 109 2.04 12.07 0.33
CA ASN A 109 2.22 11.67 -1.07
C ASN A 109 1.22 12.37 -1.99
N THR A 110 1.56 13.59 -2.40
CA THR A 110 0.76 14.41 -3.31
C THR A 110 0.56 13.78 -4.69
N ARG A 111 1.46 12.89 -5.13
CA ARG A 111 1.36 12.20 -6.42
C ARG A 111 0.25 11.15 -6.43
N ARG A 112 0.15 10.36 -5.36
CA ARG A 112 -0.91 9.34 -5.20
C ARG A 112 -2.20 9.95 -4.66
N GLY A 113 -2.10 11.07 -3.94
CA GLY A 113 -3.20 11.64 -3.16
C GLY A 113 -3.51 10.84 -1.89
N THR A 114 -2.63 9.91 -1.51
CA THR A 114 -2.77 9.03 -0.34
C THR A 114 -1.45 8.36 0.01
N GLY A 115 -1.30 7.87 1.24
CA GLY A 115 -0.03 7.37 1.76
C GLY A 115 1.02 8.47 1.91
N HIS A 116 2.26 8.07 2.11
CA HIS A 116 3.40 8.95 2.32
C HIS A 116 4.51 8.72 1.30
N VAL A 117 5.29 9.78 1.08
CA VAL A 117 6.63 9.64 0.54
C VAL A 117 7.65 9.52 1.66
N PHE A 118 8.72 8.77 1.45
CA PHE A 118 9.78 8.58 2.45
C PHE A 118 11.17 8.88 1.88
N SER A 119 12.02 9.48 2.71
CA SER A 119 13.41 9.81 2.40
C SER A 119 14.37 8.64 2.67
N VAL A 120 15.66 8.84 2.41
CA VAL A 120 16.69 7.83 2.71
C VAL A 120 17.03 7.78 4.20
N GLU A 121 16.68 8.82 4.94
CA GLU A 121 16.86 8.95 6.39
C GLU A 121 15.70 8.39 7.22
N ALA A 122 14.61 8.00 6.56
CA ALA A 122 13.41 7.40 7.15
C ALA A 122 13.64 6.01 7.74
#